data_AF-A0A1V5C8P1-F1
#
_entry.id   AF-A0A1V5C8P1-F1
#
_cell.length_a   1.000
_cell.length_b   1.000
_cell.length_c   1.000
_cell.angle_alpha   90.00
_cell.angle_beta   90.00
_cell.angle_gamma   90.00
#
_symmetry.space_group_name_H-M   'P 1'
#
loop_
_entity.id
_entity.type
_entity.pdbx_description
1 polymer ?
#
loop_
_entity_poly.entity_id
_entity_poly.type
_entity_poly.pdbx_seq_one_letter_code
_entity_poly.pdbx_strand_id
1 'polypeptide(L)'
;MKTRLFPLLAILLLLLACQDQPRNSLADRNKSALEASPLHQYFVRSYPDKQALVWAFHDVNNDGRDDLILIYRLDRERNAMRVILSTDGTHTITNDVPAPISNQTIAFKDIDDKPPMEFIVQGMKGTNMGYAVYRIENSKLVDLFSEGMAGCCG
;
A
#
# COMPACT_ATOMS: atom_id res chain seq x y z
N MET A 1 -47.14 54.28 16.17
CA MET A 1 -47.77 52.95 15.95
C MET A 1 -46.99 52.20 14.87
N LYS A 2 -46.92 50.86 14.99
CA LYS A 2 -46.15 49.84 14.22
C LYS A 2 -44.90 49.35 14.95
N THR A 3 -45.07 48.50 15.97
CA THR A 3 -45.16 47.01 15.96
C THR A 3 -43.80 46.30 15.88
N ARG A 4 -43.47 45.63 16.98
CA ARG A 4 -42.36 44.68 17.14
C ARG A 4 -42.58 43.47 16.24
N LEU A 5 -41.54 43.00 15.56
CA LEU A 5 -41.54 41.70 14.89
C LEU A 5 -40.15 41.04 14.98
N PHE A 6 -40.06 40.05 15.86
CA PHE A 6 -39.23 38.83 15.82
C PHE A 6 -37.69 38.92 15.66
N PRO A 7 -36.92 38.69 16.73
CA PRO A 7 -35.64 38.01 16.64
C PRO A 7 -35.88 36.52 16.97
N LEU A 8 -36.44 35.75 16.04
CA LEU A 8 -36.51 34.28 16.17
C LEU A 8 -35.83 33.55 15.00
N LEU A 9 -35.16 34.28 14.11
CA LEU A 9 -34.51 33.73 12.92
C LEU A 9 -32.99 33.53 13.09
N ALA A 10 -32.43 33.87 14.25
CA ALA A 10 -30.99 33.73 14.49
C ALA A 10 -30.59 32.39 15.17
N ILE A 11 -31.57 31.56 15.59
CA ILE A 11 -31.30 30.32 16.33
C ILE A 11 -31.30 29.06 15.43
N LEU A 12 -31.79 29.15 14.19
CA LEU A 12 -31.91 27.99 13.30
C LEU A 12 -30.67 27.73 12.41
N LEU A 13 -29.68 28.62 12.41
CA LEU A 13 -28.47 28.50 11.56
C LEU A 13 -27.27 27.82 12.26
N LEU A 14 -27.41 27.40 13.52
CA LEU A 14 -26.35 26.73 14.28
C LEU A 14 -26.43 25.19 14.27
N LEU A 15 -27.42 24.59 13.58
CA LEU A 15 -27.56 23.13 13.47
C LEU A 15 -26.98 22.54 12.17
N LEU A 16 -26.32 23.35 11.34
CA LEU A 16 -25.45 22.87 10.25
C LEU A 16 -24.00 22.69 10.71
N ALA A 17 -23.80 22.29 11.97
CA ALA A 17 -22.60 21.55 12.31
C ALA A 17 -22.69 20.22 11.57
N CYS A 18 -22.14 20.19 10.35
CA CYS A 18 -21.80 18.94 9.68
C CYS A 18 -21.08 18.09 10.73
N GLN A 19 -21.74 17.03 11.18
CA GLN A 19 -21.07 15.97 11.89
C GLN A 19 -20.04 15.43 10.90
N ASP A 20 -18.78 15.83 11.04
CA ASP A 20 -17.68 15.04 10.53
C ASP A 20 -17.81 13.69 11.20
N GLN A 21 -18.45 12.75 10.49
CA GLN A 21 -18.46 11.36 10.90
C GLN A 21 -17.00 10.95 11.08
N PRO A 22 -16.63 10.29 12.19
CA PRO A 22 -15.27 9.80 12.33
C PRO A 22 -14.99 8.87 11.15
N ARG A 23 -14.07 9.28 10.27
CA ARG A 23 -13.54 8.43 9.20
C ARG A 23 -12.85 7.25 9.88
N ASN A 24 -13.63 6.22 10.17
CA ASN A 24 -13.16 4.87 10.44
C ASN A 24 -13.06 4.17 9.09
N SER A 25 -12.19 4.68 8.21
CA SER A 25 -12.08 4.17 6.85
C SER A 25 -11.30 2.85 6.83
N LEU A 26 -11.57 1.97 5.87
CA LEU A 26 -10.80 0.73 5.65
C LEU A 26 -9.29 1.02 5.53
N ALA A 27 -8.91 2.19 5.00
CA ALA A 27 -7.53 2.63 4.93
C ALA A 27 -6.89 2.85 6.31
N ASP A 28 -7.63 3.40 7.28
CA ASP A 28 -7.13 3.61 8.65
C ASP A 28 -6.92 2.28 9.36
N ARG A 29 -7.84 1.32 9.20
CA ARG A 29 -7.68 -0.04 9.74
C ARG A 29 -6.48 -0.76 9.12
N ASN A 30 -6.30 -0.63 7.80
CA ASN A 30 -5.15 -1.21 7.10
C ASN A 30 -3.82 -0.60 7.55
N LYS A 31 -3.82 0.69 7.91
CA LYS A 31 -2.62 1.38 8.41
C LYS A 31 -2.28 0.95 9.84
N SER A 32 -3.26 0.86 10.75
CA SER A 32 -3.01 0.37 12.11
C SER A 32 -2.52 -1.08 12.11
N ALA A 33 -3.06 -1.93 11.23
CA ALA A 33 -2.58 -3.30 11.06
C ALA A 33 -1.12 -3.35 10.58
N LEU A 34 -0.74 -2.48 9.63
CA LEU A 34 0.65 -2.34 9.20
C LEU A 34 1.56 -1.91 10.35
N GLU A 35 1.22 -0.84 11.07
CA GLU A 35 2.04 -0.31 12.17
C GLU A 35 2.24 -1.30 13.32
N ALA A 36 1.23 -2.13 13.59
CA ALA A 36 1.32 -3.21 14.58
C ALA A 36 2.13 -4.43 14.10
N SER A 37 2.38 -4.56 12.80
CA SER A 37 3.03 -5.75 12.22
C SER A 37 4.53 -5.83 12.57
N PRO A 38 5.02 -6.97 13.09
CA PRO A 38 6.45 -7.22 13.26
C PRO A 38 7.25 -7.11 11.96
N LEU A 39 6.64 -7.43 10.82
CA LEU A 39 7.25 -7.34 9.49
C LEU A 39 7.53 -5.88 9.11
N HIS A 40 6.56 -5.00 9.38
CA HIS A 40 6.72 -3.56 9.15
C HIS A 40 7.75 -2.96 10.12
N GLN A 41 7.74 -3.36 11.39
CA GLN A 41 8.76 -2.93 12.35
C GLN A 41 10.17 -3.37 11.92
N TYR A 42 10.30 -4.56 11.35
CA TYR A 42 11.55 -5.03 10.77
C TYR A 42 11.97 -4.17 9.57
N PHE A 43 11.05 -3.85 8.65
CA PHE A 43 11.31 -2.91 7.56
C PHE A 43 11.78 -1.53 8.06
N VAL A 44 11.09 -0.93 9.02
CA VAL A 44 11.45 0.40 9.57
C VAL A 44 12.82 0.36 10.24
N ARG A 45 13.18 -0.71 10.96
CA ARG A 45 14.54 -0.85 11.52
C ARG A 45 15.62 -0.95 10.45
N SER A 46 15.34 -1.67 9.37
CA SER A 46 16.27 -1.83 8.25
C SER A 46 16.37 -0.58 7.37
N TYR A 47 15.30 0.22 7.30
CA TYR A 47 15.16 1.38 6.42
C TYR A 47 14.44 2.54 7.13
N PRO A 48 15.06 3.19 8.14
CA PRO A 48 14.37 4.13 9.03
C PRO A 48 13.82 5.38 8.33
N ASP A 49 14.43 5.79 7.22
CA ASP A 49 14.04 7.00 6.48
C ASP A 49 13.08 6.70 5.31
N LYS A 50 12.56 5.47 5.21
CA LYS A 50 11.74 5.04 4.08
C LYS A 50 10.26 4.97 4.47
N GLN A 51 9.44 5.65 3.67
CA GLN A 51 7.99 5.68 3.84
C GLN A 51 7.33 4.65 2.94
N ALA A 52 6.59 3.70 3.53
CA ALA A 52 5.68 2.82 2.78
C ALA A 52 4.52 3.64 2.17
N LEU A 53 4.20 3.36 0.91
CA LEU A 53 3.18 4.03 0.12
C LEU A 53 1.95 3.13 -0.09
N VAL A 54 2.20 1.88 -0.48
CA VAL A 54 1.19 0.84 -0.68
C VAL A 54 1.73 -0.45 -0.07
N TRP A 55 0.88 -1.24 0.54
CA TRP A 55 1.25 -2.50 1.17
C TRP A 55 0.12 -3.52 1.09
N ALA A 56 0.50 -4.78 1.23
CA ALA A 56 -0.43 -5.88 1.38
C ALA A 56 0.21 -7.01 2.20
N PHE A 57 -0.64 -7.77 2.89
CA PHE A 57 -0.24 -9.01 3.57
C PHE A 57 -0.76 -10.20 2.78
N HIS A 58 0.11 -11.17 2.51
CA HIS A 58 -0.24 -12.44 1.89
C HIS A 58 0.93 -13.41 2.01
N ASP A 59 0.64 -14.70 2.16
CA ASP A 59 1.62 -15.78 2.00
C ASP A 59 2.07 -15.87 0.52
N VAL A 60 3.26 -15.34 0.20
CA VAL A 60 3.78 -15.31 -1.19
C VAL A 60 4.91 -16.31 -1.44
N ASN A 61 5.37 -16.99 -0.40
CA ASN A 61 6.32 -18.10 -0.50
C ASN A 61 5.66 -19.48 -0.25
N ASN A 62 4.36 -19.50 0.07
CA ASN A 62 3.53 -20.66 0.37
C ASN A 62 4.01 -21.47 1.60
N ASP A 63 4.47 -20.77 2.64
CA ASP A 63 4.90 -21.38 3.91
C ASP A 63 3.82 -21.40 5.02
N GLY A 64 2.63 -20.89 4.72
CA GLY A 64 1.49 -20.80 5.62
C GLY A 64 1.48 -19.55 6.51
N ARG A 65 2.37 -18.58 6.27
CA ARG A 65 2.46 -17.32 7.02
C ARG A 65 2.32 -16.15 6.07
N ASP A 66 1.58 -15.12 6.49
CA ASP A 66 1.52 -13.89 5.70
C ASP A 66 2.87 -13.17 5.72
N ASP A 67 3.31 -12.79 4.53
CA ASP A 67 4.44 -11.90 4.30
C ASP A 67 3.95 -10.46 4.14
N LEU A 68 4.87 -9.49 4.15
CA LEU A 68 4.56 -8.08 3.88
C LEU A 68 5.16 -7.66 2.55
N ILE A 69 4.31 -7.37 1.57
CA ILE A 69 4.67 -6.73 0.31
C ILE A 69 4.49 -5.23 0.52
N LEU A 70 5.51 -4.43 0.17
CA LEU A 70 5.42 -2.98 0.28
C LEU A 70 6.09 -2.27 -0.89
N ILE A 71 5.44 -1.22 -1.37
CA ILE A 71 6.03 -0.19 -2.23
C ILE A 71 6.36 1.01 -1.35
N TYR A 72 7.57 1.52 -1.43
CA TYR A 72 8.07 2.61 -0.60
C TYR A 72 8.80 3.67 -1.41
N ARG A 73 8.87 4.88 -0.85
CA ARG A 73 9.51 6.01 -1.50
C ARG A 73 11.03 5.98 -1.30
N LEU A 74 11.79 6.02 -2.40
CA LEU A 74 13.24 6.22 -2.35
C LEU A 74 13.59 7.70 -2.24
N ASP A 75 12.97 8.51 -3.11
CA ASP A 75 13.06 9.97 -3.18
C ASP A 75 11.83 10.54 -3.91
N ARG A 76 11.88 11.81 -4.35
CA ARG A 76 10.72 12.48 -4.99
C ARG A 76 10.28 11.84 -6.31
N GLU A 77 11.20 11.22 -7.04
CA GLU A 77 10.98 10.76 -8.42
C GLU A 77 11.06 9.24 -8.55
N ARG A 78 11.35 8.53 -7.46
CA ARG A 78 11.59 7.08 -7.47
C ARG A 78 10.94 6.37 -6.30
N ASN A 79 10.35 5.23 -6.62
CA ASN A 79 9.81 4.27 -5.66
C ASN A 79 10.47 2.91 -5.89
N ALA A 80 10.48 2.10 -4.84
CA ALA A 80 10.91 0.71 -4.92
C ALA A 80 9.90 -0.20 -4.20
N MET A 81 9.99 -1.48 -4.49
CA MET A 81 9.20 -2.54 -3.89
C MET A 81 10.12 -3.59 -3.28
N ARG A 82 9.70 -4.11 -2.11
CA ARG A 82 10.30 -5.26 -1.45
C ARG A 82 9.22 -6.14 -0.82
N VAL A 83 9.61 -7.37 -0.49
CA VAL A 83 8.86 -8.27 0.37
C VAL A 83 9.66 -8.56 1.63
N ILE A 84 8.99 -8.49 2.77
CA ILE A 84 9.51 -8.96 4.05
C ILE A 84 8.89 -10.33 4.28
N LEU A 85 9.70 -11.36 4.08
CA LEU A 85 9.29 -12.74 4.28
C LEU A 85 9.27 -13.06 5.76
N SER A 86 8.13 -13.54 6.23
CA SER A 86 8.01 -14.19 7.53
C SER A 86 8.69 -15.56 7.43
N THR A 87 9.52 -15.91 8.40
CA THR A 87 10.13 -17.25 8.48
C THR A 87 10.07 -17.70 9.93
N ASP A 88 10.27 -18.98 10.23
CA ASP A 88 10.20 -19.53 11.60
C ASP A 88 11.12 -18.77 12.58
N GLY A 89 10.56 -17.77 13.27
CA GLY A 89 11.25 -16.93 14.24
C GLY A 89 12.15 -15.83 13.68
N THR A 90 12.28 -15.69 12.36
CA THR A 90 13.12 -14.66 11.71
C THR A 90 12.42 -13.95 10.57
N HIS A 91 13.06 -12.93 9.98
CA HIS A 91 12.56 -12.22 8.81
C HIS A 91 13.64 -12.09 7.75
N THR A 92 13.27 -12.21 6.48
CA THR A 92 14.17 -11.99 5.34
C THR A 92 13.63 -10.88 4.46
N ILE A 93 14.50 -9.99 3.98
CA ILE A 93 14.13 -8.93 3.03
C ILE A 93 14.60 -9.33 1.64
N THR A 94 13.71 -9.25 0.66
CA THR A 94 14.09 -9.50 -0.74
C THR A 94 14.96 -8.39 -1.33
N ASN A 95 15.43 -8.60 -2.57
CA ASN A 95 16.08 -7.56 -3.36
C ASN A 95 15.15 -6.36 -3.60
N ASP A 96 15.77 -5.22 -3.91
CA ASP A 96 15.04 -4.04 -4.36
C ASP A 96 14.52 -4.23 -5.79
N VAL A 97 13.27 -3.85 -6.04
CA VAL A 97 12.68 -3.81 -7.39
C VAL A 97 12.11 -2.42 -7.64
N PRO A 98 12.44 -1.72 -8.74
CA PRO A 98 11.83 -0.44 -9.07
C PRO A 98 10.30 -0.54 -9.17
N ALA A 99 9.59 0.47 -8.66
CA ALA A 99 8.13 0.48 -8.61
C ALA A 99 7.53 1.73 -9.27
N PRO A 100 6.26 1.70 -9.71
CA PRO A 100 5.63 2.84 -10.36
C PRO A 100 5.53 4.08 -9.44
N ILE A 101 5.50 5.28 -10.03
CA ILE A 101 5.51 6.56 -9.29
C ILE A 101 4.17 6.87 -8.61
N SER A 102 3.06 6.55 -9.26
CA SER A 102 1.71 6.83 -8.77
C SER A 102 0.71 5.72 -9.09
N ASN A 103 -0.47 5.82 -8.49
CA ASN A 103 -1.61 4.92 -8.70
C ASN A 103 -1.23 3.43 -8.54
N GLN A 104 -0.40 3.13 -7.55
CA GLN A 104 0.09 1.77 -7.37
C GLN A 104 -1.00 0.85 -6.82
N THR A 105 -1.05 -0.36 -7.34
CA THR A 105 -1.89 -1.44 -6.83
C THR A 105 -1.08 -2.71 -6.67
N ILE A 106 -1.49 -3.56 -5.74
CA ILE A 106 -0.97 -4.92 -5.53
C ILE A 106 -2.18 -5.85 -5.53
N ALA A 107 -2.17 -6.87 -6.38
CA ALA A 107 -3.24 -7.87 -6.46
C ALA A 107 -2.64 -9.28 -6.51
N PHE A 108 -3.14 -10.21 -5.71
CA PHE A 108 -2.66 -11.59 -5.69
C PHE A 108 -3.44 -12.43 -6.67
N LYS A 109 -2.74 -13.29 -7.40
CA LYS A 109 -3.36 -14.19 -8.36
C LYS A 109 -2.48 -15.41 -8.53
N ASP A 110 -3.05 -16.58 -8.24
CA ASP A 110 -2.50 -17.85 -8.69
C ASP A 110 -2.83 -17.99 -10.19
N ILE A 111 -1.83 -17.78 -11.03
CA ILE A 111 -1.94 -17.71 -12.49
C ILE A 111 -1.69 -19.09 -13.10
N ASP A 112 -0.82 -19.90 -12.50
CA ASP A 112 -0.42 -21.21 -13.02
C ASP A 112 -0.83 -22.40 -12.14
N ASP A 113 -1.65 -22.16 -11.12
CA ASP A 113 -2.15 -23.13 -10.13
C ASP A 113 -1.01 -23.84 -9.38
N LYS A 114 0.11 -23.13 -9.13
CA LYS A 114 1.30 -23.66 -8.47
C LYS A 114 1.89 -22.66 -7.48
N PRO A 115 2.39 -23.15 -6.33
CA PRO A 115 3.21 -22.31 -5.47
C PRO A 115 4.57 -22.02 -6.13
N PRO A 116 5.23 -20.92 -5.74
CA PRO A 116 4.75 -19.86 -4.84
C PRO A 116 3.75 -18.90 -5.49
N MET A 117 2.83 -18.33 -4.70
CA MET A 117 1.79 -17.39 -5.14
C MET A 117 2.36 -16.17 -5.88
N GLU A 118 1.79 -15.84 -7.04
CA GLU A 118 2.13 -14.61 -7.77
C GLU A 118 1.31 -13.42 -7.31
N PHE A 119 1.86 -12.25 -7.59
CA PHE A 119 1.11 -11.01 -7.46
C PHE A 119 1.45 -10.03 -8.57
N ILE A 120 0.46 -9.23 -8.89
CA ILE A 120 0.49 -8.23 -9.94
C ILE A 120 0.68 -6.88 -9.27
N VAL A 121 1.68 -6.14 -9.74
CA VAL A 121 1.84 -4.72 -9.41
C VAL A 121 1.54 -3.91 -10.65
N GLN A 122 0.72 -2.87 -10.48
CA GLN A 122 0.40 -1.93 -11.54
C GLN A 122 0.63 -0.52 -11.05
N GLY A 123 0.80 0.42 -11.97
CA GLY A 123 0.82 1.83 -11.64
C GLY A 123 1.24 2.69 -12.82
N MET A 124 1.61 3.94 -12.52
CA MET A 124 1.80 4.98 -13.53
C MET A 124 3.01 5.87 -13.26
N LYS A 125 3.44 6.57 -14.32
CA LYS A 125 4.27 7.77 -14.27
C LYS A 125 3.81 8.73 -15.37
N GLY A 126 3.14 9.82 -14.97
CA GLY A 126 2.49 10.70 -15.93
C GLY A 126 1.43 9.95 -16.74
N THR A 127 1.59 9.92 -18.07
CA THR A 127 0.70 9.19 -18.99
C THR A 127 1.12 7.73 -19.21
N ASN A 128 2.28 7.32 -18.72
CA ASN A 128 2.74 5.93 -18.85
C ASN A 128 2.05 5.07 -17.80
N MET A 129 1.48 3.95 -18.24
CA MET A 129 0.92 2.89 -17.40
C MET A 129 1.70 1.61 -17.63
N GLY A 130 1.91 0.83 -16.57
CA GLY A 130 2.61 -0.43 -16.63
C GLY A 130 2.13 -1.39 -15.57
N TYR A 131 2.39 -2.67 -15.81
CA TYR A 131 2.14 -3.75 -14.87
C TYR A 131 3.23 -4.80 -14.94
N ALA A 132 3.40 -5.54 -13.85
CA ALA A 132 4.31 -6.67 -13.75
C ALA A 132 3.71 -7.77 -12.87
N VAL A 133 4.01 -9.01 -13.22
CA VAL A 133 3.74 -10.21 -12.43
C VAL A 133 5.02 -10.60 -11.72
N TYR A 134 4.97 -10.68 -10.40
CA TYR A 134 6.10 -11.07 -9.57
C TYR A 134 5.82 -12.37 -8.83
N ARG A 135 6.90 -13.12 -8.58
CA ARG A 135 6.92 -14.30 -7.72
C ARG A 135 8.17 -14.30 -6.85
N ILE A 136 8.07 -14.91 -5.68
CA ILE A 136 9.23 -15.15 -4.82
C ILE A 136 9.97 -16.40 -5.28
N GLU A 137 11.24 -16.26 -5.65
CA GLU A 137 12.12 -17.39 -5.93
C GLU A 137 13.44 -17.22 -5.18
N ASN A 138 13.84 -18.22 -4.39
CA ASN A 138 15.07 -18.18 -3.59
C ASN A 138 15.20 -16.89 -2.75
N SER A 139 14.10 -16.49 -2.10
CA SER A 139 13.99 -15.25 -1.30
C SER A 139 14.26 -13.96 -2.08
N LYS A 140 14.04 -13.99 -3.41
CA LYS A 140 14.12 -12.81 -4.28
C LYS A 140 12.79 -12.57 -4.96
N LEU A 141 12.52 -11.30 -5.21
CA LEU A 141 11.46 -10.89 -6.12
C LEU A 141 11.95 -11.06 -7.55
N VAL A 142 11.28 -11.94 -8.29
CA VAL A 142 11.53 -12.20 -9.71
C VAL A 142 10.38 -11.63 -10.52
N ASP A 143 10.71 -10.80 -11.53
CA ASP A 143 9.78 -10.38 -12.57
C ASP A 143 9.57 -11.54 -13.53
N LEU A 144 8.37 -12.13 -13.50
CA LEU A 144 8.00 -13.20 -14.44
C LEU A 144 7.57 -12.63 -15.78
N PHE A 145 6.94 -11.46 -15.77
CA PHE A 145 6.40 -10.80 -16.93
C PHE A 145 6.07 -9.34 -16.61
N SER A 146 6.54 -8.40 -17.43
CA SER A 146 6.21 -6.99 -17.29
C SER A 146 5.96 -6.30 -18.63
N GLU A 147 5.04 -5.33 -18.61
CA GLU A 147 4.71 -4.48 -19.74
C GLU A 147 4.58 -3.02 -19.29
N GLY A 148 5.20 -2.09 -20.01
CA GLY A 148 5.13 -0.65 -19.71
C GLY A 148 5.90 -0.19 -18.46
N MET A 149 6.37 -1.11 -17.61
CA MET A 149 7.01 -0.80 -16.33
C MET A 149 8.28 0.06 -16.44
N ALA A 150 9.06 -0.10 -17.50
CA ALA A 150 10.24 0.74 -17.75
C ALA A 150 9.89 2.24 -17.90
N GLY A 151 8.69 2.56 -18.39
CA GLY A 151 8.19 3.92 -18.48
C GLY A 151 7.56 4.45 -17.18
N CYS A 152 7.31 3.56 -16.21
CA CYS A 152 6.66 3.85 -14.94
C CYS A 152 7.64 3.93 -13.77
N CYS A 153 8.76 3.21 -13.84
CA CYS A 153 9.75 3.11 -12.78
C CYS A 153 10.94 4.03 -13.11
N GLY A 154 11.35 4.87 -12.16
CA GLY A 154 12.43 5.87 -12.32
C GLY A 154 13.71 5.50 -11.59
#